data_AF-A0A5M9JDR1-F1
#
_entry.id   AF-A0A5M9JDR1-F1
#
_cell.length_a   1.000
_cell.length_b   1.000
_cell.length_c   1.000
_cell.angle_alpha   90.00
_cell.angle_beta   90.00
_cell.angle_gamma   90.00
#
_symmetry.space_group_name_H-M   'P 1'
#
loop_
_entity.id
_entity.type
_entity.pdbx_description
1 polymer ?
#
loop_
_entity_poly.entity_id
_entity_poly.type
_entity_poly.pdbx_seq_one_letter_code
_entity_poly.pdbx_strand_id
1 'polypeptide(L)'
;MLASFITGLLALTSLTISSPIPAAKRDTSELYILANCYNNVTQASYASAFWYYPDFLPDFPEPQAIGVINAKKAVTFEGKSISIKTPFTLTTTISKNASSAAYQDIVAPATIGSFAGPAAAIKGTGLPFYSPSTNVNCLYEYAVRDNQTEDP
;
A
#
# COMPACT_ATOMS: atom_id res chain seq x y z
N MET A 1 -45.49 -50.19 32.36
CA MET A 1 -44.95 -50.09 30.99
C MET A 1 -44.12 -48.82 30.90
N LEU A 2 -42.80 -48.97 30.84
CA LEU A 2 -41.84 -47.90 30.52
C LEU A 2 -41.54 -47.94 29.01
N ALA A 3 -41.52 -46.76 28.37
CA ALA A 3 -40.72 -46.36 27.20
C ALA A 3 -41.25 -44.98 26.77
N SER A 4 -40.63 -43.85 27.11
CA SER A 4 -39.39 -43.27 26.57
C SER A 4 -39.45 -43.00 25.07
N PHE A 5 -39.36 -41.72 24.65
CA PHE A 5 -38.28 -41.15 23.82
C PHE A 5 -38.68 -39.99 22.85
N ILE A 6 -37.85 -38.93 22.91
CA ILE A 6 -37.25 -38.14 21.81
C ILE A 6 -38.01 -36.93 21.23
N THR A 7 -37.69 -35.78 21.84
CA THR A 7 -37.12 -34.54 21.25
C THR A 7 -36.92 -34.47 19.73
N GLY A 8 -37.33 -33.36 19.10
CA GLY A 8 -36.95 -33.06 17.71
C GLY A 8 -37.18 -31.60 17.32
N LEU A 9 -36.42 -30.68 17.90
CA LEU A 9 -36.37 -29.28 17.47
C LEU A 9 -35.52 -29.20 16.18
N LEU A 10 -36.18 -29.03 15.04
CA LEU A 10 -35.53 -28.77 13.75
C LEU A 10 -34.98 -27.33 13.74
N ALA A 11 -33.75 -27.15 14.21
CA ALA A 11 -33.00 -25.93 13.96
C ALA A 11 -32.39 -26.00 12.56
N LEU A 12 -33.00 -25.30 11.60
CA LEU A 12 -32.36 -25.00 10.32
C LEU A 12 -31.22 -24.01 10.58
N THR A 13 -30.00 -24.51 10.71
CA THR A 13 -28.79 -23.69 10.65
C THR A 13 -28.49 -23.40 9.18
N SER A 14 -28.87 -22.21 8.73
CA SER A 14 -28.45 -21.64 7.45
C SER A 14 -26.93 -21.43 7.50
N LEU A 15 -26.17 -22.41 7.02
CA LEU A 15 -24.74 -22.23 6.71
C LEU A 15 -24.65 -21.30 5.51
N THR A 16 -24.53 -20.00 5.75
CA THR A 16 -24.09 -19.06 4.72
C THR A 16 -22.61 -19.31 4.46
N ILE A 17 -22.35 -20.13 3.45
CA ILE A 17 -21.01 -20.29 2.88
C ILE A 17 -20.70 -18.96 2.18
N SER A 18 -20.08 -18.04 2.92
CA SER A 18 -19.45 -16.85 2.32
C SER A 18 -18.20 -17.33 1.61
N SER A 19 -18.34 -17.78 0.36
CA SER A 19 -17.19 -17.98 -0.52
C SER A 19 -16.46 -16.64 -0.63
N PRO A 20 -15.13 -16.57 -0.38
CA PRO A 20 -14.39 -15.35 -0.65
C PRO A 20 -14.55 -15.02 -2.14
N ILE A 21 -15.12 -13.85 -2.43
CA ILE A 21 -15.15 -13.33 -3.80
C ILE A 21 -13.69 -13.25 -4.26
N PRO A 22 -13.29 -13.92 -5.34
CA PRO A 22 -11.94 -13.80 -5.87
C PRO A 22 -11.68 -12.31 -6.14
N ALA A 23 -10.64 -11.75 -5.53
CA ALA A 23 -10.25 -10.39 -5.79
C ALA A 23 -9.85 -10.27 -7.26
N ALA A 24 -10.70 -9.64 -8.07
CA ALA A 24 -10.44 -9.48 -9.49
C ALA A 24 -9.17 -8.65 -9.72
N LYS A 25 -8.23 -9.19 -10.50
CA LYS A 25 -7.12 -8.45 -11.09
C LYS A 25 -7.69 -7.24 -11.83
N ARG A 26 -7.22 -6.02 -11.52
CA ARG A 26 -7.62 -4.82 -12.26
C ARG A 26 -6.74 -4.65 -13.49
N ASP A 27 -7.34 -4.25 -14.60
CA ASP A 27 -6.65 -4.02 -15.88
C ASP A 27 -5.61 -2.87 -15.81
N THR A 28 -5.73 -2.02 -14.79
CA THR A 28 -4.82 -0.91 -14.48
C THR A 28 -4.64 -0.83 -12.98
N SER A 29 -3.41 -1.03 -12.50
CA SER A 29 -3.09 -0.96 -11.08
C SER A 29 -2.72 0.47 -10.69
N GLU A 30 -2.97 0.82 -9.43
CA GLU A 30 -2.55 2.08 -8.84
C GLU A 30 -1.16 1.92 -8.22
N LEU A 31 -0.37 3.00 -8.22
CA LEU A 31 0.95 3.03 -7.59
C LEU A 31 1.01 4.17 -6.58
N TYR A 32 1.47 3.87 -5.37
CA TYR A 32 1.66 4.85 -4.31
C TYR A 32 3.13 4.86 -3.89
N ILE A 33 3.89 5.87 -4.31
CA ILE A 33 5.32 5.97 -3.97
C ILE A 33 5.46 6.68 -2.62
N LEU A 34 6.00 5.97 -1.63
CA LEU A 34 6.41 6.54 -0.35
C LEU A 34 7.81 7.13 -0.51
N ALA A 35 7.94 8.42 -0.21
CA ALA A 35 9.16 9.15 -0.50
C ALA A 35 9.46 10.21 0.54
N ASN A 36 10.74 10.31 0.90
CA ASN A 36 11.34 11.50 1.44
C ASN A 36 11.75 12.44 0.30
N CYS A 37 11.43 13.72 0.48
CA CYS A 37 11.81 14.79 -0.43
C CYS A 37 12.75 15.76 0.28
N TYR A 38 13.79 16.19 -0.42
CA TYR A 38 14.85 17.04 0.12
C TYR A 38 15.05 18.26 -0.76
N ASN A 39 15.10 19.44 -0.13
CA ASN A 39 15.57 20.64 -0.78
C ASN A 39 17.09 20.76 -0.61
N ASN A 40 17.83 20.70 -1.71
CA ASN A 40 19.30 20.70 -1.71
C ASN A 40 19.92 22.04 -1.28
N VAL A 41 19.15 23.12 -1.25
CA VAL A 41 19.62 24.46 -0.88
C VAL A 41 19.26 24.79 0.56
N THR A 42 17.99 24.61 0.95
CA THR A 42 17.52 24.98 2.28
C THR A 42 17.69 23.87 3.32
N GLN A 43 18.04 22.66 2.90
CA GLN A 43 18.08 21.44 3.72
C GLN A 43 16.74 21.07 4.35
N ALA A 44 15.65 21.72 3.93
CA ALA A 44 14.30 21.33 4.32
C ALA A 44 13.98 19.95 3.74
N SER A 45 13.20 19.16 4.49
CA SER A 45 12.74 17.86 4.04
C SER A 45 11.32 17.58 4.50
N TYR A 46 10.65 16.66 3.82
CA TYR A 46 9.32 16.16 4.18
C TYR A 46 9.15 14.74 3.66
N ALA A 47 8.11 14.05 4.12
CA ALA A 47 7.72 12.73 3.66
C ALA A 47 6.28 12.74 3.14
N SER A 48 6.05 12.13 1.98
CA SER A 48 4.74 12.04 1.34
C SER A 48 4.57 10.71 0.61
N ALA A 49 3.32 10.36 0.32
CA ALA A 49 2.95 9.35 -0.65
C ALA A 49 2.43 10.02 -1.92
N PHE A 50 2.92 9.59 -3.07
CA PHE A 50 2.58 10.11 -4.39
C PHE A 50 1.76 9.07 -5.13
N TRP A 51 0.52 9.41 -5.48
CA TRP A 51 -0.39 8.50 -6.16
C TRP A 51 -0.33 8.69 -7.67
N TYR A 52 -0.21 7.56 -8.36
CA TYR A 52 -0.18 7.44 -9.81
C TYR A 52 -1.23 6.45 -10.29
N TYR A 53 -1.88 6.81 -11.39
CA TYR A 53 -2.77 5.94 -12.13
C TYR A 53 -2.70 6.24 -13.64
N PRO A 54 -2.43 5.24 -14.50
CA PRO A 54 -2.04 3.86 -14.15
C PRO A 54 -0.59 3.76 -13.65
N ASP A 55 -0.19 2.59 -13.13
CA ASP A 55 1.13 2.32 -12.52
C ASP A 55 2.31 2.23 -13.50
N PHE A 56 2.05 2.18 -14.82
CA PHE A 56 3.07 2.17 -15.87
C PHE A 56 3.33 3.59 -16.42
N LEU A 57 4.17 4.37 -15.74
CA LEU A 57 4.59 5.69 -16.21
C LEU A 57 6.12 5.75 -16.29
N PRO A 58 6.71 5.75 -17.52
CA PRO A 58 8.16 5.61 -17.70
C PRO A 58 8.97 6.77 -17.10
N ASP A 59 8.37 7.95 -16.94
CA ASP A 59 9.06 9.18 -16.50
C ASP A 59 8.47 9.79 -15.21
N PHE A 60 7.56 9.09 -14.52
CA PHE A 60 6.80 9.60 -13.35
C PHE A 60 6.35 11.07 -13.50
N PRO A 61 5.19 11.34 -14.14
CA PRO A 61 4.68 12.69 -14.34
C PRO A 61 4.34 13.38 -13.00
N GLU A 62 3.70 14.55 -13.08
CA GLU A 62 3.07 15.12 -11.90
C GLU A 62 2.09 14.10 -11.27
N PRO A 63 2.20 13.82 -9.96
CA PRO A 63 1.33 12.89 -9.26
C PRO A 63 -0.12 13.37 -9.28
N GLN A 64 -1.06 12.45 -9.51
CA GLN A 64 -2.49 12.73 -9.56
C GLN A 64 -3.04 13.15 -8.19
N ALA A 65 -2.41 12.67 -7.11
CA ALA A 65 -2.67 13.16 -5.76
C ALA A 65 -1.48 12.92 -4.83
N ILE A 66 -1.39 13.71 -3.76
CA ILE A 66 -0.30 13.63 -2.78
C ILE A 66 -0.91 13.49 -1.39
N GLY A 67 -0.55 12.41 -0.69
CA GLY A 67 -0.85 12.20 0.72
C GLY A 67 0.32 12.58 1.60
N VAL A 68 0.11 13.45 2.59
CA VAL A 68 1.18 13.90 3.49
C VAL A 68 1.45 12.86 4.59
N ILE A 69 2.70 12.42 4.73
CA ILE A 69 3.15 11.53 5.81
C ILE A 69 3.77 12.35 6.95
N ASN A 70 4.63 13.31 6.61
CA ASN A 70 5.19 14.26 7.54
C ASN A 70 5.61 15.54 6.80
N ALA A 71 4.95 16.66 7.09
CA ALA A 71 5.21 17.93 6.42
C ALA A 71 6.50 18.65 6.87
N LYS A 72 7.16 18.19 7.94
CA LYS A 72 8.25 18.94 8.59
C LYS A 72 9.63 18.33 8.42
N LYS A 73 9.71 17.03 8.14
CA LYS A 73 10.98 16.32 7.97
C LYS A 73 10.81 15.01 7.22
N ALA A 74 11.90 14.56 6.61
CA ALA A 74 12.07 13.19 6.19
C ALA A 74 11.91 12.21 7.37
N VAL A 75 11.57 10.96 7.05
CA VAL A 75 11.29 9.90 8.01
C VAL A 75 12.07 8.65 7.64
N THR A 76 12.51 7.89 8.64
CA THR A 76 12.89 6.50 8.43
C THR A 76 11.61 5.69 8.25
N PHE A 77 11.46 5.02 7.11
CA PHE A 77 10.28 4.22 6.81
C PHE A 77 10.32 2.86 7.48
N GLU A 78 11.49 2.26 7.62
CA GLU A 78 11.71 0.94 8.21
C GLU A 78 11.18 0.86 9.65
N GLY A 79 10.30 -0.10 9.90
CA GLY A 79 9.63 -0.29 11.18
C GLY A 79 8.51 0.71 11.46
N LYS A 80 8.16 1.59 10.51
CA LYS A 80 7.14 2.62 10.69
C LYS A 80 5.82 2.23 10.04
N SER A 81 4.74 2.43 10.78
CA SER A 81 3.38 2.38 10.23
C SER A 81 3.05 3.68 9.52
N ILE A 82 2.61 3.56 8.27
CA ILE A 82 2.14 4.65 7.42
C ILE A 82 0.62 4.53 7.32
N SER A 83 -0.08 5.63 7.58
CA SER A 83 -1.53 5.72 7.42
C SER A 83 -1.90 7.07 6.82
N ILE A 84 -2.54 7.03 5.66
CA ILE A 84 -3.06 8.18 4.93
C ILE A 84 -4.55 7.92 4.72
N LYS A 85 -5.39 8.92 5.00
CA LYS A 85 -6.86 8.85 4.81
C LYS A 85 -7.36 9.83 3.74
N THR A 86 -6.55 10.82 3.40
CA THR A 86 -6.89 11.88 2.44
C THR A 86 -5.61 12.27 1.73
N PRO A 87 -5.61 12.44 0.40
CA PRO A 87 -6.76 12.34 -0.53
C PRO A 87 -7.15 10.89 -0.89
N PHE A 88 -6.35 9.92 -0.50
CA PHE A 88 -6.62 8.49 -0.68
C PHE A 88 -6.40 7.75 0.64
N THR A 89 -6.91 6.52 0.72
CA THR A 89 -6.67 5.64 1.86
C THR A 89 -5.54 4.68 1.54
N LEU A 90 -4.47 4.74 2.34
CA LEU A 90 -3.31 3.86 2.25
C LEU A 90 -2.84 3.52 3.66
N THR A 91 -2.68 2.22 3.95
CA THR A 91 -2.05 1.77 5.19
C THR A 91 -1.04 0.66 4.93
N THR A 92 0.15 0.78 5.52
CA THR A 92 1.17 -0.28 5.53
C THR A 92 2.09 -0.10 6.72
N THR A 93 2.80 -1.16 7.13
CA THR A 93 3.89 -1.07 8.09
C THR A 93 5.13 -1.63 7.44
N ILE A 94 6.06 -0.76 7.05
CA ILE A 94 7.29 -1.19 6.37
C ILE A 94 8.14 -1.99 7.37
N SER A 95 8.57 -3.18 6.98
CA SER A 95 9.37 -4.04 7.84
C SER A 95 10.69 -3.38 8.25
N LYS A 96 11.17 -3.68 9.46
CA LYS A 96 12.42 -3.08 10.00
C LYS A 96 13.67 -3.45 9.18
N ASN A 97 13.63 -4.58 8.49
CA ASN A 97 14.69 -5.09 7.62
C ASN A 97 14.48 -4.72 6.13
N ALA A 98 13.50 -3.87 5.79
CA ALA A 98 13.19 -3.54 4.40
C ALA A 98 14.35 -2.81 3.67
N SER A 99 15.31 -2.25 4.40
CA SER A 99 16.50 -1.62 3.81
C SER A 99 17.45 -2.60 3.13
N SER A 100 17.44 -3.89 3.49
CA SER A 100 18.27 -4.93 2.87
C SER A 100 17.59 -5.67 1.72
N ALA A 101 16.34 -5.35 1.43
CA ALA A 101 15.59 -5.96 0.33
C ALA A 101 16.12 -5.47 -1.03
N ALA A 102 16.03 -6.31 -2.06
CA ALA A 102 16.35 -5.90 -3.42
C ALA A 102 15.21 -5.02 -3.98
N TYR A 103 15.51 -4.26 -5.03
CA TYR A 103 14.50 -3.47 -5.73
C TYR A 103 13.33 -4.37 -6.20
N GLN A 104 12.09 -3.90 -5.98
CA GLN A 104 10.82 -4.59 -6.21
C GLN A 104 10.48 -5.75 -5.26
N ASP A 105 11.36 -6.14 -4.33
CA ASP A 105 10.99 -7.14 -3.32
C ASP A 105 9.81 -6.65 -2.48
N ILE A 106 8.87 -7.55 -2.18
CA ILE A 106 7.79 -7.31 -1.23
C ILE A 106 8.38 -7.21 0.17
N VAL A 107 8.16 -6.08 0.82
CA VAL A 107 8.67 -5.78 2.17
C VAL A 107 7.59 -5.72 3.24
N ALA A 108 6.32 -5.58 2.86
CA ALA A 108 5.18 -5.62 3.78
C ALA A 108 3.84 -5.80 3.04
N PRO A 109 2.79 -6.33 3.71
CA PRO A 109 1.43 -6.18 3.23
C PRO A 109 0.96 -4.72 3.32
N ALA A 110 -0.06 -4.37 2.53
CA ALA A 110 -0.67 -3.06 2.54
C ALA A 110 -2.19 -3.14 2.32
N THR A 111 -2.86 -2.01 2.56
CA THR A 111 -4.27 -1.80 2.23
C THR A 111 -4.40 -0.49 1.47
N ILE A 112 -5.13 -0.54 0.37
CA ILE A 112 -5.45 0.61 -0.48
C ILE A 112 -6.98 0.73 -0.47
N GLY A 113 -7.53 1.90 -0.16
CA GLY A 113 -8.99 2.04 -0.01
C GLY A 113 -9.78 1.84 -1.30
N SER A 114 -9.16 2.11 -2.45
CA SER A 114 -9.74 1.90 -3.77
C SER A 114 -9.72 0.42 -4.16
N PHE A 115 -8.90 -0.45 -3.58
CA PHE A 115 -8.73 -1.85 -3.98
C PHE A 115 -9.07 -2.84 -2.85
N ALA A 116 -9.98 -3.78 -3.11
CA ALA A 116 -10.41 -4.79 -2.14
C ALA A 116 -9.52 -6.05 -2.12
N GLY A 117 -8.57 -6.17 -3.05
CA GLY A 117 -7.65 -7.31 -3.12
C GLY A 117 -6.38 -7.12 -2.28
N PRO A 118 -5.48 -8.12 -2.27
CA PRO A 118 -4.24 -8.02 -1.54
C PRO A 118 -3.35 -6.93 -2.15
N ALA A 119 -2.86 -6.00 -1.34
CA ALA A 119 -1.86 -5.02 -1.73
C ALA A 119 -0.56 -5.26 -0.97
N ALA A 120 0.56 -4.80 -1.53
CA ALA A 120 1.89 -4.97 -0.95
C ALA A 120 2.71 -3.69 -1.08
N ALA A 121 3.53 -3.43 -0.07
CA ALA A 121 4.64 -2.50 -0.15
C ALA A 121 5.85 -3.22 -0.73
N ILE A 122 6.49 -2.61 -1.72
CA ILE A 122 7.71 -3.08 -2.37
C ILE A 122 8.86 -2.09 -2.16
N LYS A 123 10.08 -2.60 -2.24
CA LYS A 123 11.29 -1.78 -2.18
C LYS A 123 11.45 -0.93 -3.46
N GLY A 124 11.63 0.37 -3.29
CA GLY A 124 11.96 1.30 -4.38
C GLY A 124 13.46 1.33 -4.70
N THR A 125 13.84 2.14 -5.69
CA THR A 125 15.24 2.25 -6.14
C THR A 125 16.12 3.09 -5.22
N GLY A 126 15.53 3.94 -4.38
CA GLY A 126 16.21 4.96 -3.58
C GLY A 126 16.71 6.16 -4.39
N LEU A 127 16.47 6.18 -5.70
CA LEU A 127 16.88 7.26 -6.59
C LEU A 127 15.80 8.35 -6.68
N PRO A 128 16.16 9.59 -7.06
CA PRO A 128 15.18 10.62 -7.39
C PRO A 128 14.24 10.14 -8.50
N PHE A 129 12.93 10.31 -8.30
CA PHE A 129 11.91 10.02 -9.32
C PHE A 129 11.06 11.24 -9.67
N TYR A 130 10.99 12.23 -8.78
CA TYR A 130 10.14 13.41 -8.97
C TYR A 130 10.76 14.66 -8.33
N SER A 131 10.61 15.80 -9.00
CA SER A 131 11.11 17.10 -8.56
C SER A 131 9.97 18.14 -8.55
N PRO A 132 9.23 18.30 -7.44
CA PRO A 132 8.04 19.17 -7.39
C PRO A 132 8.34 20.66 -7.49
N SER A 133 9.60 21.06 -7.26
CA SER A 133 10.05 22.44 -7.44
C SER A 133 11.57 22.47 -7.60
N THR A 134 12.10 23.63 -7.99
CA THR A 134 13.54 23.84 -8.13
C THR A 134 14.28 23.44 -6.85
N ASN A 135 15.33 22.64 -6.99
CA ASN A 135 16.16 22.11 -5.91
C ASN A 135 15.49 21.10 -4.98
N VAL A 136 14.25 20.69 -5.23
CA VAL A 136 13.59 19.63 -4.45
C VAL A 136 13.62 18.32 -5.21
N ASN A 137 14.15 17.27 -4.59
CA ASN A 137 14.17 15.91 -5.15
C ASN A 137 13.48 14.95 -4.18
N CYS A 138 12.52 14.17 -4.69
CA CYS A 138 11.84 13.11 -3.97
C CYS A 138 12.42 11.75 -4.36
N LEU A 139 12.80 10.95 -3.35
CA LEU A 139 13.45 9.65 -3.53
C LEU A 139 12.43 8.52 -3.54
N TYR A 140 12.58 7.58 -4.48
CA TYR A 140 11.70 6.42 -4.58
C TYR A 140 12.11 5.36 -3.54
N GLU A 141 11.70 5.54 -2.29
CA GLU A 141 12.11 4.63 -1.20
C GLU A 141 11.31 3.34 -1.16
N TYR A 142 9.99 3.45 -1.25
CA TYR A 142 9.06 2.33 -1.28
C TYR A 142 7.88 2.64 -2.20
N ALA A 143 7.22 1.62 -2.71
CA ALA A 143 5.93 1.76 -3.39
C ALA A 143 4.90 0.84 -2.76
N VAL A 144 3.63 1.21 -2.85
CA VAL A 144 2.51 0.30 -2.60
C VAL A 144 1.73 0.13 -3.89
N ARG A 145 1.39 -1.12 -4.20
CA ARG A 145 0.60 -1.53 -5.36
C ARG A 145 -0.19 -2.79 -5.04
N ASP A 146 -1.05 -3.18 -5.96
CA ASP A 146 -1.71 -4.49 -5.92
C ASP A 146 -0.65 -5.59 -5.81
N ASN A 147 -0.85 -6.52 -4.88
CA ASN A 147 0.02 -7.68 -4.68
C ASN A 147 -0.30 -8.69 -5.77
N GLN A 148 0.34 -8.51 -6.92
CA GLN A 148 0.32 -9.48 -8.00
C GLN A 148 1.27 -10.61 -7.63
N THR A 149 0.83 -11.54 -6.78
CA THR A 149 1.34 -12.90 -6.89
C THR A 149 0.85 -13.40 -8.24
N GLU A 150 1.78 -13.67 -9.16
CA GLU A 150 1.46 -14.47 -10.34
C GLU A 150 0.75 -15.74 -9.83
N ASP A 151 -0.45 -16.01 -10.32
CA ASP A 151 -1.04 -17.33 -10.15
C ASP A 151 -0.03 -18.33 -10.75
N PRO A 152 0.36 -19.39 -10.01
CA PRO A 152 1.30 -20.41 -10.52
C PRO A 152 0.74 -21.18 -11.72
#